data_AF-A0A9P1FHM5-F1
#
_entry.id   AF-A0A9P1FHM5-F1
#
_cell.length_a   1.000
_cell.length_b   1.000
_cell.length_c   1.000
_cell.angle_alpha   90.00
_cell.angle_beta   90.00
_cell.angle_gamma   90.00
#
_symmetry.space_group_name_H-M   'P 1'
#
loop_
_entity.id
_entity.type
_entity.pdbx_description
1 polymer ?
#
loop_
_entity_poly.entity_id
_entity_poly.type
_entity_poly.pdbx_seq_one_letter_code
_entity_poly.pdbx_strand_id
1 'polypeptide(L)'
;AMLTIHLRGEDVREKPLYQQNQPPCRMYDRILSDHSYKSVSVVKVGWTACDGFIRGLGKRMNVRVHASSIVEDFAMLMRARNLAVSFSSFAMSAAILSKEIQVMYRRRDAEWDSVMHSILNCALWPGVVMYEYNTTFVSYRHLPKPFKYVDEWLNAVPDENITGPFKCEYGSEIQPDI
;
A
#
# COMPACT_ATOMS: atom_id res chain seq x y z
N ALA A 1 18.14 1.71 4.54
CA ALA A 1 17.33 1.23 3.40
C ALA A 1 16.26 2.27 3.05
N MET A 2 15.76 2.25 1.81
CA MET A 2 14.68 3.12 1.32
C MET A 2 13.44 2.28 1.04
N LEU A 3 12.27 2.79 1.47
CA LEU A 3 10.96 2.28 1.07
C LEU A 3 10.41 3.14 -0.07
N THR A 4 9.99 2.52 -1.16
CA THR A 4 9.22 3.18 -2.21
C THR A 4 7.73 2.93 -1.97
N ILE A 5 6.91 3.97 -2.00
CA ILE A 5 5.46 3.92 -1.78
C ILE A 5 4.77 4.42 -3.04
N HIS A 6 3.87 3.61 -3.60
CA HIS A 6 2.92 4.08 -4.61
C HIS A 6 1.61 4.51 -3.94
N LEU A 7 1.19 5.75 -4.16
CA LEU A 7 -0.09 6.26 -3.68
C LEU A 7 -1.06 6.46 -4.83
N ARG A 8 -2.25 5.85 -4.74
CA ARG A 8 -3.34 6.08 -5.69
C ARG A 8 -4.00 7.43 -5.39
N GLY A 9 -4.33 8.16 -6.45
CA GLY A 9 -4.79 9.56 -6.38
C GLY A 9 -6.31 9.72 -6.42
N GLU A 10 -6.77 10.58 -7.33
CA GLU A 10 -8.09 11.22 -7.32
C GLU A 10 -9.28 10.25 -7.32
N ASP A 11 -9.15 9.10 -7.97
CA ASP A 11 -10.21 8.09 -8.06
C ASP A 11 -10.49 7.34 -6.74
N VAL A 12 -9.66 7.57 -5.72
CA VAL A 12 -9.89 7.05 -4.37
C VAL A 12 -11.17 7.64 -3.74
N ARG A 13 -11.50 8.90 -4.04
CA ARG A 13 -12.65 9.61 -3.45
C ARG A 13 -14.00 9.15 -3.98
N GLU A 14 -14.03 8.65 -5.21
CA GLU A 14 -15.28 8.40 -5.93
C GLU A 14 -15.88 7.02 -5.66
N LYS A 15 -15.12 6.09 -5.08
CA LYS A 15 -15.63 4.73 -4.81
C LYS A 15 -16.06 4.55 -3.35
N PRO A 16 -16.98 3.62 -3.09
CA PRO A 16 -17.30 3.17 -1.73
C PRO A 16 -16.09 2.64 -0.97
N LEU A 17 -16.11 2.79 0.36
CA LEU A 17 -15.08 2.33 1.31
C LEU A 17 -14.57 0.91 1.04
N TYR A 18 -15.48 -0.02 0.81
CA TYR A 18 -15.17 -1.44 0.65
C TYR A 18 -14.58 -1.78 -0.73
N GLN A 19 -14.69 -0.89 -1.72
CA GLN A 19 -14.16 -1.14 -3.07
C GLN A 19 -12.76 -0.57 -3.29
N GLN A 20 -12.20 0.09 -2.28
CA GLN A 20 -10.88 0.70 -2.40
C GLN A 20 -9.82 -0.15 -1.73
N ASN A 21 -8.87 -0.58 -2.54
CA ASN A 21 -7.74 -1.42 -2.14
C ASN A 21 -6.47 -0.59 -1.85
N GLN A 22 -6.62 0.71 -1.57
CA GLN A 22 -5.55 1.59 -1.09
C GLN A 22 -5.27 1.28 0.39
N PRO A 23 -4.01 1.03 0.78
CA PRO A 23 -3.63 0.91 2.19
C PRO A 23 -3.91 2.20 2.99
N PRO A 24 -4.42 2.11 4.23
CA PRO A 24 -4.46 3.24 5.15
C PRO A 24 -3.08 3.89 5.30
N CYS A 25 -3.06 5.21 5.47
CA CYS A 25 -1.81 5.97 5.50
C CYS A 25 -0.89 5.52 6.65
N ARG A 26 -1.47 5.13 7.79
CA ARG A 26 -0.73 4.62 8.95
C ARG A 26 -0.07 3.26 8.71
N MET A 27 -0.52 2.48 7.74
CA MET A 27 0.14 1.21 7.39
C MET A 27 1.58 1.46 6.91
N TYR A 28 1.81 2.58 6.22
CA TYR A 28 3.17 2.96 5.81
C TYR A 28 4.05 3.29 7.02
N ASP A 29 3.49 3.93 8.05
CA ASP A 29 4.21 4.20 9.31
C ASP A 29 4.69 2.88 9.95
N ARG A 30 3.78 1.90 9.98
CA ARG A 30 4.06 0.56 10.48
C ARG A 30 5.17 -0.16 9.71
N ILE A 31 5.09 -0.17 8.38
CA ILE A 31 6.15 -0.75 7.52
C ILE A 31 7.50 -0.10 7.80
N LEU A 32 7.54 1.23 7.95
CA LEU A 32 8.77 1.97 8.21
C LEU A 32 9.39 1.58 9.56
N SER A 33 8.56 1.43 10.59
CA SER A 33 8.97 1.00 11.92
C SER A 33 9.47 -0.45 11.93
N ASP A 34 8.64 -1.39 11.48
CA ASP A 34 8.89 -2.83 11.57
C ASP A 34 10.13 -3.26 10.77
N HIS A 35 10.48 -2.52 9.71
CA HIS A 35 11.63 -2.82 8.85
C HIS A 35 12.76 -1.78 8.94
N SER A 36 12.68 -0.84 9.88
CA SER A 36 13.74 0.16 10.14
C SER A 36 14.20 0.95 8.91
N TYR A 37 13.26 1.33 8.05
CA TYR A 37 13.55 2.15 6.87
C TYR A 37 13.92 3.58 7.29
N LYS A 38 14.95 4.15 6.63
CA LYS A 38 15.51 5.47 7.00
C LYS A 38 15.08 6.60 6.05
N SER A 39 14.54 6.23 4.88
CA SER A 39 14.11 7.18 3.87
C SER A 39 12.95 6.62 3.06
N VAL A 40 12.15 7.52 2.49
CA VAL A 40 10.97 7.17 1.70
C VAL A 40 11.04 7.84 0.34
N SER A 41 10.75 7.08 -0.70
CA SER A 41 10.40 7.58 -2.03
C SER A 41 8.91 7.40 -2.25
N VAL A 42 8.19 8.46 -2.56
CA VAL A 42 6.74 8.44 -2.79
C VAL A 42 6.48 8.73 -4.25
N VAL A 43 5.82 7.81 -4.94
CA VAL A 43 5.38 7.99 -6.33
C VAL A 43 3.87 8.22 -6.31
N LYS A 44 3.44 9.39 -6.80
CA LYS A 44 2.02 9.76 -6.83
C LYS A 44 1.72 10.74 -7.97
N VAL A 45 0.48 10.73 -8.45
CA VAL A 45 -0.04 11.74 -9.39
C VAL A 45 -1.15 12.52 -8.69
N GLY A 46 -1.09 13.85 -8.80
CA GLY A 46 -2.13 14.74 -8.27
C GLY A 46 -2.27 14.67 -6.73
N TRP A 47 -3.47 14.94 -6.24
CA TRP A 47 -3.80 14.85 -4.83
C TRP A 47 -3.96 13.39 -4.37
N THR A 48 -3.56 13.09 -3.13
CA THR A 48 -3.84 11.78 -2.50
C THR A 48 -4.36 11.94 -1.07
N ALA A 49 -5.14 10.95 -0.62
CA ALA A 49 -5.65 10.91 0.76
C ALA A 49 -4.52 11.01 1.80
N CYS A 50 -3.33 10.49 1.49
CA CYS A 50 -2.20 10.46 2.41
C CYS A 50 -1.28 11.69 2.34
N ASP A 51 -1.62 12.74 1.59
CA ASP A 51 -0.75 13.92 1.46
C ASP A 51 -0.43 14.59 2.80
N GLY A 52 -1.39 14.63 3.73
CA GLY A 52 -1.17 15.12 5.10
C GLY A 52 -0.18 14.25 5.88
N PHE A 53 -0.35 12.93 5.81
CA PHE A 53 0.56 11.95 6.41
C PHE A 53 1.98 12.07 5.85
N ILE A 54 2.14 12.11 4.52
CA ILE A 54 3.45 12.23 3.87
C ILE A 54 4.18 13.52 4.26
N ARG A 55 3.45 14.64 4.37
CA ARG A 55 4.01 15.90 4.87
C ARG A 55 4.47 15.80 6.32
N GLY A 56 3.70 15.14 7.18
CA GLY A 56 4.09 14.86 8.56
C GLY A 56 5.33 13.97 8.63
N LEU A 57 5.40 12.95 7.78
CA LEU A 57 6.53 12.04 7.67
C LEU A 57 7.82 12.77 7.25
N GLY A 58 7.72 13.72 6.31
CA GLY A 58 8.84 14.55 5.87
C GLY A 58 9.48 15.42 6.97
N LYS A 59 8.78 15.65 8.08
CA LYS A 59 9.34 16.38 9.25
C LYS A 59 10.26 15.51 10.11
N ARG A 60 10.14 14.19 10.02
CA ARG A 60 10.82 13.21 10.89
C ARG A 60 11.80 12.32 10.15
N MET A 61 11.74 12.24 8.82
CA MET A 61 12.68 11.48 8.01
C MET A 61 12.82 12.04 6.60
N ASN A 62 13.81 11.54 5.86
CA ASN A 62 14.05 11.93 4.48
C ASN A 62 12.95 11.35 3.56
N VAL A 63 12.07 12.21 3.05
CA VAL A 63 10.99 11.85 2.12
C VAL A 63 11.20 12.58 0.79
N ARG A 64 11.22 11.81 -0.31
CA ARG A 64 11.24 12.33 -1.68
C ARG A 64 9.91 12.04 -2.34
N VAL A 65 9.22 13.08 -2.82
CA VAL A 65 7.96 12.93 -3.55
C VAL A 65 8.24 13.12 -5.03
N HIS A 66 7.85 12.11 -5.81
CA HIS A 66 7.93 12.07 -7.26
C HIS A 66 6.52 12.22 -7.82
N ALA A 67 6.35 13.27 -8.62
CA ALA A 67 5.14 13.60 -9.35
C ALA A 67 5.57 14.22 -10.68
N SER A 68 6.16 13.37 -11.51
CA SER A 68 6.87 13.79 -12.73
C SER A 68 6.08 13.36 -13.96
N SER A 69 6.74 12.70 -14.92
CA SER A 69 6.04 12.02 -16.01
C SER A 69 5.68 10.58 -15.62
N ILE A 70 4.65 10.02 -16.29
CA ILE A 70 4.27 8.61 -16.13
C ILE A 70 5.47 7.68 -16.35
N VAL A 71 6.35 8.00 -17.31
CA VAL A 71 7.54 7.19 -17.63
C VAL A 71 8.55 7.21 -16.48
N GLU A 72 8.84 8.38 -15.93
CA GLU A 72 9.77 8.51 -14.80
C GLU A 72 9.21 7.87 -13.54
N ASP A 73 7.93 8.09 -13.25
CA ASP A 73 7.24 7.49 -12.11
C ASP A 73 7.24 5.95 -12.22
N PHE A 74 6.99 5.39 -13.41
CA PHE A 74 7.08 3.96 -13.65
C PHE A 74 8.50 3.43 -13.47
N ALA A 75 9.51 4.15 -13.99
CA ALA A 75 10.91 3.79 -13.82
C ALA A 75 11.35 3.82 -12.35
N MET A 76 10.82 4.74 -11.54
CA MET A 76 11.06 4.78 -10.09
C MET A 76 10.50 3.55 -9.38
N LEU A 77 9.29 3.12 -9.75
CA LEU A 77 8.69 1.89 -9.21
C LEU A 77 9.49 0.65 -9.62
N MET A 78 9.90 0.54 -10.89
CA MET A 78 10.71 -0.58 -11.38
C MET A 78 12.07 -0.69 -10.70
N ARG A 79 12.67 0.43 -10.27
CA ARG A 79 13.98 0.46 -9.59
C ARG A 79 13.88 0.31 -8.08
N ALA A 80 12.67 0.22 -7.53
CA ALA A 80 12.49 0.06 -6.09
C ALA A 80 13.02 -1.30 -5.64
N ARG A 81 13.83 -1.32 -4.58
CA ARG A 81 14.20 -2.58 -3.90
C ARG A 81 13.15 -3.02 -2.89
N ASN A 82 12.49 -2.06 -2.24
CA ASN A 82 11.44 -2.28 -1.27
C ASN A 82 10.23 -1.46 -1.70
N LEU A 83 9.11 -2.11 -2.02
CA LEU A 83 7.96 -1.48 -2.64
C LEU A 83 6.68 -1.75 -1.84
N ALA A 84 6.06 -0.69 -1.33
CA ALA A 84 4.70 -0.74 -0.82
C ALA A 84 3.72 -0.37 -1.95
N VAL A 85 2.93 -1.36 -2.37
CA VAL A 85 1.96 -1.20 -3.46
C VAL A 85 0.61 -0.78 -2.91
N SER A 86 -0.04 0.15 -3.59
CA SER A 86 -1.49 0.22 -3.58
C SER A 86 -2.06 -0.58 -4.74
N PHE A 87 -3.33 -0.95 -4.64
CA PHE A 87 -3.99 -1.65 -5.73
C PHE A 87 -4.12 -0.74 -6.95
N SER A 88 -3.22 -0.96 -7.91
CA SER A 88 -3.09 -0.16 -9.13
C SER A 88 -2.36 -1.01 -10.16
N SER A 89 -2.99 -1.23 -11.32
CA SER A 89 -2.36 -1.95 -12.43
C SER A 89 -1.02 -1.33 -12.84
N PHE A 90 -0.85 -0.01 -12.65
CA PHE A 90 0.40 0.70 -12.88
C PHE A 90 1.52 0.21 -11.96
N ALA A 91 1.30 0.20 -10.65
CA ALA A 91 2.29 -0.26 -9.68
C ALA A 91 2.54 -1.76 -9.75
N MET A 92 1.48 -2.53 -10.01
CA MET A 92 1.57 -3.99 -10.15
C MET A 92 2.38 -4.37 -11.39
N SER A 93 2.14 -3.71 -12.53
CA SER A 93 2.94 -3.90 -13.75
C SER A 93 4.41 -3.55 -13.53
N ALA A 94 4.69 -2.44 -12.84
CA ALA A 94 6.06 -2.06 -12.51
C ALA A 94 6.75 -3.10 -11.62
N ALA A 95 6.00 -3.67 -10.66
CA ALA A 95 6.52 -4.72 -9.80
C ALA A 95 6.84 -6.01 -10.57
N ILE A 96 5.94 -6.42 -11.47
CA ILE A 96 6.10 -7.61 -12.32
C ILE A 96 7.31 -7.50 -13.25
N LEU A 97 7.56 -6.31 -13.79
CA LEU A 97 8.66 -6.08 -14.72
C LEU A 97 9.99 -5.75 -14.03
N SER A 98 9.98 -5.54 -12.70
CA SER A 98 11.19 -5.21 -11.96
C SER A 98 12.10 -6.41 -11.77
N LYS A 99 13.41 -6.19 -11.91
CA LYS A 99 14.46 -7.13 -11.49
C LYS A 99 15.13 -6.72 -10.18
N GLU A 100 14.74 -5.57 -9.62
CA GLU A 100 15.40 -4.94 -8.48
C GLU A 100 14.61 -5.15 -7.18
N ILE A 101 13.32 -5.42 -7.26
CA ILE A 101 12.46 -5.65 -6.09
C ILE A 101 12.97 -6.88 -5.34
N GLN A 102 13.13 -6.70 -4.03
CA GLN A 102 13.48 -7.74 -3.07
C GLN A 102 12.35 -7.92 -2.05
N VAL A 103 11.70 -6.82 -1.67
CA VAL A 103 10.61 -6.83 -0.69
C VAL A 103 9.39 -6.08 -1.19
N MET A 104 8.23 -6.70 -1.08
CA MET A 104 6.94 -6.10 -1.40
C MET A 104 6.06 -6.00 -0.15
N TYR A 105 5.22 -4.97 -0.10
CA TYR A 105 4.26 -4.75 0.97
C TYR A 105 2.87 -4.48 0.39
N ARG A 106 1.84 -5.17 0.89
CA ARG A 106 0.45 -4.94 0.49
C ARG A 106 -0.52 -5.08 1.67
N ARG A 107 -1.72 -4.50 1.52
CA ARG A 107 -2.83 -4.69 2.44
C ARG A 107 -3.42 -6.10 2.26
N ARG A 108 -3.51 -6.91 3.32
CA ARG A 108 -3.95 -8.32 3.24
C ARG A 108 -5.43 -8.46 2.88
N ASP A 109 -6.24 -7.60 3.47
CA ASP A 109 -7.71 -7.58 3.40
C ASP A 109 -8.24 -6.71 2.25
N ALA A 110 -7.41 -6.45 1.24
CA ALA A 110 -7.89 -5.95 -0.04
C ALA A 110 -8.28 -7.15 -0.92
N GLU A 111 -9.34 -6.98 -1.73
CA GLU A 111 -9.75 -8.03 -2.67
C GLU A 111 -8.80 -8.06 -3.88
N TRP A 112 -7.60 -8.62 -3.70
CA TRP A 112 -6.58 -8.68 -4.76
C TRP A 112 -6.96 -9.67 -5.86
N ASP A 113 -7.61 -10.78 -5.48
CA ASP A 113 -7.88 -11.89 -6.38
C ASP A 113 -9.17 -11.72 -7.19
N SER A 114 -10.20 -11.07 -6.63
CA SER A 114 -11.50 -10.90 -7.28
C SER A 114 -11.45 -9.97 -8.50
N VAL A 115 -10.52 -9.01 -8.52
CA VAL A 115 -10.48 -7.97 -9.55
C VAL A 115 -9.44 -8.26 -10.63
N MET A 116 -8.37 -8.99 -10.31
CA MET A 116 -7.20 -9.11 -11.21
C MET A 116 -6.64 -10.52 -11.37
N HIS A 117 -7.17 -11.56 -10.69
CA HIS A 117 -6.46 -12.84 -10.52
C HIS A 117 -4.97 -12.58 -10.24
N SER A 118 -4.73 -11.67 -9.30
CA SER A 118 -3.49 -10.91 -9.18
C SER A 118 -2.26 -11.79 -9.37
N ILE A 119 -1.47 -11.51 -10.41
CA ILE A 119 -0.15 -12.12 -10.63
C ILE A 119 0.76 -11.92 -9.40
N LEU A 120 0.48 -10.89 -8.60
CA LEU A 120 1.06 -10.69 -7.29
C LEU A 120 0.26 -11.46 -6.22
N ASN A 121 0.04 -12.76 -6.41
CA ASN A 121 -0.35 -13.65 -5.34
C ASN A 121 0.88 -14.00 -4.50
N CYS A 122 0.76 -14.84 -3.47
CA CYS A 122 1.93 -15.22 -2.68
C CYS A 122 2.95 -16.10 -3.46
N ALA A 123 2.74 -16.40 -4.75
CA ALA A 123 3.70 -17.09 -5.62
C ALA A 123 4.63 -16.10 -6.35
N LEU A 124 5.55 -15.51 -5.58
CA LEU A 124 6.48 -14.48 -6.05
C LEU A 124 7.67 -15.07 -6.82
N TRP A 125 8.41 -14.22 -7.54
CA TRP A 125 9.66 -14.60 -8.18
C TRP A 125 10.75 -15.00 -7.17
N PRO A 126 11.73 -15.82 -7.58
CA PRO A 126 12.85 -16.20 -6.72
C PRO A 126 13.57 -14.97 -6.13
N GLY A 127 13.77 -15.00 -4.81
CA GLY A 127 14.47 -13.92 -4.09
C GLY A 127 13.58 -12.74 -3.68
N VAL A 128 12.31 -12.71 -4.08
CA VAL A 128 11.34 -11.70 -3.64
C VAL A 128 10.56 -12.21 -2.42
N VAL A 129 10.40 -11.35 -1.42
CA VAL A 129 9.55 -11.61 -0.24
C VAL A 129 8.41 -10.60 -0.22
N MET A 130 7.19 -11.05 0.05
CA MET A 130 6.06 -10.16 0.27
C MET A 130 5.61 -10.26 1.71
N TYR A 131 5.35 -9.09 2.30
CA TYR A 131 4.70 -8.96 3.58
C TYR A 131 3.33 -8.32 3.42
N GLU A 132 2.40 -8.78 4.23
CA GLU A 132 1.04 -8.31 4.27
C GLU A 132 0.71 -7.71 5.63
N TYR A 133 -0.09 -6.67 5.62
CA TYR A 133 -0.64 -6.08 6.84
C TYR A 133 -2.15 -6.12 6.74
N ASN A 134 -2.78 -6.61 7.80
CA ASN A 134 -4.22 -6.70 7.89
C ASN A 134 -4.77 -5.44 8.57
N THR A 135 -5.79 -4.84 7.97
CA THR A 135 -6.45 -3.62 8.45
C THR A 135 -7.90 -3.86 8.91
N THR A 136 -8.38 -5.10 8.91
CA THR A 136 -9.79 -5.45 9.15
C THR A 136 -10.20 -5.54 10.62
N PHE A 137 -9.38 -5.11 11.59
CA PHE A 137 -9.75 -5.30 12.99
C PHE A 137 -10.87 -4.36 13.50
N VAL A 138 -11.41 -3.50 12.65
CA VAL A 138 -12.66 -2.81 12.93
C VAL A 138 -13.71 -3.35 11.98
N SER A 139 -14.49 -4.31 12.47
CA SER A 139 -15.86 -4.49 12.02
C SER A 139 -16.44 -3.10 11.79
N TYR A 140 -16.69 -2.73 10.52
CA TYR A 140 -17.26 -1.44 10.14
C TYR A 140 -18.54 -1.12 10.91
N ARG A 141 -19.15 -2.13 11.56
CA ARG A 141 -20.32 -2.07 12.44
C ARG A 141 -20.06 -1.41 13.81
N HIS A 142 -18.80 -1.25 14.24
CA HIS A 142 -18.47 -0.67 15.56
C HIS A 142 -17.82 0.72 15.48
N LEU A 143 -17.63 1.27 14.29
CA LEU A 143 -17.21 2.65 14.16
C LEU A 143 -18.37 3.57 14.57
N PRO A 144 -18.16 4.51 15.51
CA PRO A 144 -19.24 5.36 16.06
C PRO A 144 -19.97 6.18 14.98
N LYS A 145 -19.37 6.33 13.79
CA LYS A 145 -19.99 6.83 12.56
C LYS A 145 -19.38 6.09 11.37
N PRO A 146 -20.17 5.66 10.37
CA PRO A 146 -19.59 5.23 9.10
C PRO A 146 -18.81 6.40 8.52
N PHE A 147 -17.56 6.17 8.12
CA PHE A 147 -16.81 7.15 7.34
C PHE A 147 -17.63 7.53 6.11
N LYS A 148 -17.77 8.82 5.83
CA LYS A 148 -18.58 9.25 4.67
C LYS A 148 -17.79 9.09 3.37
N TYR A 149 -16.47 9.22 3.48
CA TYR A 149 -15.54 9.17 2.35
C TYR A 149 -14.35 8.28 2.67
N VAL A 150 -13.76 7.68 1.63
CA VAL A 150 -12.63 6.74 1.77
C VAL A 150 -11.39 7.42 2.31
N ASP A 151 -11.16 8.67 1.94
CA ASP A 151 -10.03 9.45 2.42
C ASP A 151 -10.10 9.73 3.94
N GLU A 152 -11.30 9.90 4.50
CA GLU A 152 -11.49 9.96 5.96
C GLU A 152 -11.01 8.66 6.62
N TRP A 153 -11.45 7.50 6.11
CA TRP A 153 -11.03 6.19 6.63
C TRP A 153 -9.51 5.99 6.50
N LEU A 154 -8.94 6.23 5.32
CA LEU A 154 -7.50 6.06 5.05
C LEU A 154 -6.61 6.85 6.02
N ASN A 155 -7.08 8.01 6.48
CA ASN A 155 -6.38 8.84 7.45
C ASN A 155 -6.67 8.49 8.91
N ALA A 156 -7.84 7.90 9.20
CA ALA A 156 -8.33 7.69 10.56
C ALA A 156 -8.03 6.30 11.13
N VAL A 157 -7.64 5.30 10.33
CA VAL A 157 -7.24 3.98 10.87
C VAL A 157 -6.06 4.16 11.82
N PRO A 158 -6.20 3.81 13.11
CA PRO A 158 -5.13 3.95 14.08
C PRO A 158 -4.13 2.78 13.97
N ASP A 159 -2.91 2.97 14.46
CA ASP A 159 -1.81 2.00 14.28
C ASP A 159 -2.12 0.65 14.94
N GLU A 160 -2.77 0.68 16.10
CA GLU A 160 -3.18 -0.52 16.84
C GLU A 160 -4.14 -1.43 16.06
N ASN A 161 -4.81 -0.91 15.03
CA ASN A 161 -5.72 -1.68 14.18
C ASN A 161 -5.02 -2.25 12.92
N ILE A 162 -3.71 -2.02 12.79
CA ILE A 162 -2.90 -2.52 11.69
C ILE A 162 -2.04 -3.66 12.23
N THR A 163 -2.36 -4.88 11.81
CA THR A 163 -1.67 -6.10 12.28
C THR A 163 -0.76 -6.67 11.20
N GLY A 164 0.32 -7.34 11.61
CA GLY A 164 1.38 -7.83 10.74
C GLY A 164 2.78 -7.47 11.29
N PRO A 165 3.84 -7.59 10.47
CA PRO A 165 3.82 -8.12 9.11
C PRO A 165 3.57 -9.64 9.08
N PHE A 166 2.68 -10.07 8.20
CA PHE A 166 2.53 -11.48 7.85
C PHE A 166 3.34 -11.76 6.60
N LYS A 167 4.18 -12.79 6.59
CA LYS A 167 4.82 -13.22 5.34
C LYS A 167 3.75 -13.83 4.44
N CYS A 168 3.66 -13.37 3.19
CA CYS A 168 2.74 -13.93 2.20
C CYS A 168 3.23 -15.34 1.85
N GLU A 169 2.45 -16.36 2.18
CA GLU A 169 2.72 -17.74 1.80
C GLU A 169 1.59 -18.26 0.92
N TYR A 170 1.92 -19.03 -0.12
CA TYR A 170 0.92 -19.59 -1.02
C TYR A 170 -0.13 -20.39 -0.22
N GLY A 171 -1.41 -20.08 -0.41
CA GLY A 171 -2.51 -20.69 0.33
C GLY A 171 -2.82 -20.08 1.70
N SER A 172 -2.12 -19.01 2.11
CA SER A 172 -2.44 -18.24 3.32
C SER A 172 -3.42 -17.08 3.10
N GLU A 173 -3.94 -16.96 1.88
CA GLU A 173 -4.91 -15.94 1.47
C GLU A 173 -6.21 -16.12 2.26
N ILE A 174 -6.74 -15.02 2.82
CA ILE A 174 -8.04 -15.02 3.47
C ILE A 174 -9.07 -15.15 2.36
N GLN A 175 -9.75 -16.28 2.28
CA GLN A 175 -10.89 -16.40 1.37
C GLN A 175 -12.01 -15.49 1.88
N PRO A 176 -12.67 -14.70 1.02
CA PRO A 176 -13.85 -13.96 1.42
C PRO A 176 -14.90 -14.98 1.90
N ASP A 177 -15.50 -14.72 3.07
CA ASP A 177 -16.68 -15.46 3.50
C ASP A 177 -17.77 -15.25 2.43
N ILE A 178 -18.08 -16.31 1.67
CA ILE A 178 -19.08 -16.31 0.58
C ILE A 178 -20.48 -16.34 1.17
#